data_AF-A0A970UMK3-F1
#
_entry.id   AF-A0A970UMK3-F1
#
_cell.length_a   1.000
_cell.length_b   1.000
_cell.length_c   1.000
_cell.angle_alpha   90.00
_cell.angle_beta   90.00
_cell.angle_gamma   90.00
#
_symmetry.space_group_name_H-M   'P 1'
#
loop_
_entity.id
_entity.type
_entity.pdbx_description
1 polymer ?
#
loop_
_entity_poly.entity_id
_entity_poly.type
_entity_poly.pdbx_seq_one_letter_code
_entity_poly.pdbx_strand_id
1 'polypeptide(L)'
;QFAQKGYKKATLLDIAEELNMTNANLYSYAKSKQALYHDAVEYAMKKWQNYVKAAVSKAEDPIEQINALFDSAITYLSGDKDFCSILKNDPELFPMFPNVDPFEEVNKKSVKMLESVLSNGIKKGVFMDIEAARVAHILFAIYKGLIIEGYILSDDYNFLKTTYYEAKNIL
;
A
#
# COMPACT_ATOMS: atom_id res chain seq x y z
N GLN A 1 1.91 -3.11 18.79
CA GLN A 1 2.12 -1.77 19.41
C GLN A 1 1.78 -0.52 18.56
N PHE A 2 2.45 -0.24 17.43
CA PHE A 2 2.33 1.09 16.76
C PHE A 2 0.91 1.45 16.30
N ALA A 3 0.15 0.50 15.73
CA ALA A 3 -1.25 0.73 15.38
C ALA A 3 -2.12 1.06 16.60
N GLN A 4 -1.90 0.37 17.72
CA GLN A 4 -2.72 0.50 18.92
C GLN A 4 -2.41 1.78 19.74
N LYS A 5 -1.13 2.12 19.88
CA LYS A 5 -0.68 3.26 20.73
C LYS A 5 -0.34 4.51 19.92
N GLY A 6 -0.09 4.38 18.62
CA GLY A 6 0.50 5.41 17.78
C GLY A 6 2.00 5.59 18.02
N TYR A 7 2.70 6.14 17.02
CA TYR A 7 4.16 6.35 17.05
C TYR A 7 4.64 7.13 18.29
N LYS A 8 3.92 8.21 18.67
CA LYS A 8 4.32 9.08 19.78
C LYS A 8 4.30 8.36 21.13
N LYS A 9 3.26 7.57 21.42
CA LYS A 9 3.06 6.93 22.74
C LYS A 9 3.75 5.57 22.85
N ALA A 10 3.90 4.83 21.75
CA ALA A 10 4.62 3.57 21.79
C ALA A 10 6.07 3.78 22.24
N THR A 11 6.56 2.90 23.11
CA THR A 11 7.95 2.85 23.55
C THR A 11 8.63 1.58 23.06
N LEU A 12 9.96 1.59 22.98
CA LEU A 12 10.73 0.37 22.69
C LEU A 12 10.56 -0.68 23.79
N LEU A 13 10.32 -0.26 25.04
CA LEU A 13 9.96 -1.12 26.16
C LEU A 13 8.66 -1.89 25.87
N ASP A 14 7.59 -1.18 25.49
CA ASP A 14 6.30 -1.81 25.15
C ASP A 14 6.45 -2.87 24.05
N ILE A 15 7.31 -2.59 23.06
CA ILE A 15 7.54 -3.48 21.92
C ILE A 15 8.38 -4.69 22.35
N ALA A 16 9.42 -4.48 23.16
CA ALA A 16 10.26 -5.54 23.67
C ALA A 16 9.44 -6.52 24.53
N GLU A 17 8.58 -6.02 25.41
CA GLU A 17 7.67 -6.82 26.22
C GLU A 17 6.69 -7.63 25.35
N GLU A 18 6.04 -7.01 24.34
CA GLU A 18 5.13 -7.72 23.43
C GLU A 18 5.84 -8.85 22.65
N LEU A 19 7.12 -8.67 22.31
CA LEU A 19 7.92 -9.66 21.59
C LEU A 19 8.61 -10.67 22.51
N ASN A 20 8.40 -10.62 23.83
CA ASN A 20 9.16 -11.40 24.83
C ASN A 20 10.69 -11.25 24.67
N MET A 21 11.14 -10.04 24.34
CA MET A 21 12.55 -9.68 24.20
C MET A 21 12.99 -8.77 25.34
N THR A 22 14.29 -8.79 25.67
CA THR A 22 14.88 -7.74 26.51
C THR A 22 15.06 -6.46 25.70
N ASN A 23 15.09 -5.30 26.37
CA ASN A 23 15.41 -4.04 25.70
C ASN A 23 16.75 -4.12 24.96
N ALA A 24 17.78 -4.69 25.62
CA ALA A 24 19.11 -4.85 25.03
C ALA A 24 19.06 -5.66 23.73
N ASN A 25 18.26 -6.74 23.70
CA ASN A 25 18.05 -7.53 22.49
C ASN A 25 17.30 -6.74 21.42
N LEU A 26 16.29 -5.92 21.76
CA LEU A 26 15.59 -5.11 20.76
C LEU A 26 16.50 -4.02 20.15
N TYR A 27 17.36 -3.40 20.96
CA TYR A 27 18.33 -2.39 20.50
C TYR A 27 19.38 -2.96 19.54
N SER A 28 19.64 -4.28 19.53
CA SER A 28 20.53 -4.87 18.52
C SER A 28 19.90 -4.95 17.13
N TYR A 29 18.57 -4.95 17.04
CA TYR A 29 17.83 -4.92 15.76
C TYR A 29 17.38 -3.52 15.37
N ALA A 30 17.05 -2.67 16.33
CA ALA A 30 16.51 -1.33 16.10
C ALA A 30 17.45 -0.24 16.61
N LYS A 31 18.03 0.53 15.69
CA LYS A 31 18.91 1.67 16.03
C LYS A 31 18.19 2.79 16.80
N SER A 32 16.89 2.97 16.55
CA SER A 32 16.04 3.93 17.26
C SER A 32 14.57 3.54 17.11
N LYS A 33 13.67 4.14 17.91
CA LYS A 33 12.22 3.98 17.73
C LYS A 33 11.76 4.42 16.35
N GLN A 34 12.35 5.50 15.82
CA GLN A 34 12.05 6.00 14.48
C GLN A 34 12.45 5.00 13.39
N ALA A 35 13.65 4.42 13.50
CA ALA A 35 14.11 3.41 12.56
C ALA A 35 13.20 2.17 12.59
N LEU A 36 12.87 1.68 13.79
CA LEU A 36 11.96 0.53 13.94
C LEU A 36 10.56 0.83 13.38
N TYR A 37 10.05 2.04 13.60
CA TYR A 37 8.75 2.46 13.06
C TYR A 37 8.78 2.48 11.53
N HIS A 38 9.80 3.11 10.95
CA HIS A 38 9.99 3.15 9.51
C HIS A 38 10.09 1.72 8.91
N ASP A 39 10.91 0.85 9.50
CA ASP A 39 11.08 -0.52 9.03
C ASP A 39 9.79 -1.34 9.15
N ALA A 40 9.01 -1.13 10.22
CA ALA A 40 7.71 -1.78 10.39
C ALA A 40 6.69 -1.32 9.35
N VAL A 41 6.63 -0.03 9.04
CA VAL A 41 5.74 0.51 8.00
C VAL A 41 6.19 0.03 6.61
N GLU A 42 7.49 0.07 6.31
CA GLU A 42 8.04 -0.41 5.04
C GLU A 42 7.71 -1.90 4.85
N TYR A 43 7.83 -2.70 5.91
CA TYR A 43 7.44 -4.11 5.90
C TYR A 43 5.95 -4.29 5.61
N ALA A 44 5.06 -3.52 6.25
CA ALA A 44 3.63 -3.56 5.98
C ALA A 44 3.30 -3.20 4.53
N MET A 45 3.91 -2.14 3.99
CA MET A 45 3.76 -1.74 2.59
C MET A 45 4.26 -2.81 1.62
N LYS A 46 5.41 -3.44 1.89
CA LYS A 46 5.94 -4.55 1.08
C LYS A 46 5.04 -5.78 1.13
N LYS A 47 4.49 -6.11 2.29
CA LYS A 47 3.53 -7.22 2.45
C LYS A 47 2.28 -6.99 1.61
N TRP A 48 1.74 -5.77 1.65
CA TRP A 48 0.62 -5.36 0.80
C TRP A 48 0.97 -5.44 -0.70
N GLN A 49 2.09 -4.86 -1.13
CA GLN A 49 2.56 -4.92 -2.52
C GLN A 49 2.75 -6.37 -3.00
N ASN A 50 3.29 -7.26 -2.14
CA ASN A 50 3.48 -8.67 -2.47
C ASN A 50 2.16 -9.42 -2.62
N TYR A 51 1.16 -9.11 -1.80
CA TYR A 51 -0.19 -9.66 -1.94
C TYR A 51 -0.80 -9.28 -3.30
N VAL A 52 -0.69 -8.01 -3.68
CA VAL A 52 -1.15 -7.50 -4.99
C VAL A 52 -0.42 -8.18 -6.13
N LYS A 53 0.92 -8.25 -6.05
CA LYS A 53 1.75 -8.92 -7.05
C LYS A 53 1.35 -10.38 -7.27
N ALA A 54 1.07 -11.10 -6.18
CA ALA A 54 0.64 -12.50 -6.25
C ALA A 54 -0.77 -12.68 -6.83
N ALA A 55 -1.65 -11.69 -6.69
CA ALA A 55 -2.96 -11.68 -7.35
C ALA A 55 -2.81 -11.43 -8.85
N VAL A 56 -2.05 -10.41 -9.24
CA VAL A 56 -1.79 -10.06 -10.64
C VAL A 56 -1.14 -11.22 -11.40
N SER A 57 -0.20 -11.94 -10.78
CA SER A 57 0.50 -13.05 -11.44
C SER A 57 -0.38 -14.26 -11.77
N LYS A 58 -1.61 -14.33 -11.26
CA LYS A 58 -2.57 -15.41 -11.54
C LYS A 58 -3.44 -15.12 -12.77
N ALA A 59 -3.47 -13.87 -13.24
CA ALA A 59 -4.21 -13.47 -14.42
C ALA A 59 -3.28 -13.46 -15.64
N GLU A 60 -3.77 -14.00 -16.77
CA GLU A 60 -3.04 -14.00 -18.04
C GLU A 60 -3.46 -12.84 -18.95
N ASP A 61 -4.75 -12.48 -18.90
CA ASP A 61 -5.31 -11.38 -19.68
C ASP A 61 -4.91 -10.01 -19.07
N PRO A 62 -4.42 -9.06 -19.87
CA PRO A 62 -4.02 -7.74 -19.37
C PRO A 62 -5.13 -6.93 -18.68
N ILE A 63 -6.39 -7.08 -19.10
CA ILE A 63 -7.53 -6.42 -18.45
C ILE A 63 -7.77 -7.06 -17.08
N GLU A 64 -7.76 -8.40 -17.02
CA GLU A 64 -7.84 -9.12 -15.74
C GLU A 64 -6.68 -8.78 -14.80
N GLN A 65 -5.47 -8.57 -15.32
CA GLN A 65 -4.31 -8.14 -14.54
C GLN A 65 -4.51 -6.75 -13.92
N ILE A 66 -5.06 -5.79 -14.68
CA ILE A 66 -5.40 -4.45 -14.16
C ILE A 66 -6.48 -4.55 -13.08
N ASN A 67 -7.53 -5.34 -13.32
CA ASN A 67 -8.58 -5.59 -12.34
C ASN A 67 -8.02 -6.20 -11.05
N ALA A 68 -7.20 -7.25 -11.17
CA ALA A 68 -6.55 -7.91 -10.06
C ALA A 68 -5.67 -6.94 -9.25
N LEU A 69 -4.99 -6.00 -9.91
CA LEU A 69 -4.14 -5.01 -9.25
C LEU A 69 -4.96 -4.14 -8.29
N PHE A 70 -6.07 -3.56 -8.76
CA PHE A 70 -6.89 -2.67 -7.94
C PHE A 70 -7.75 -3.44 -6.92
N ASP A 71 -8.42 -4.52 -7.34
CA ASP A 71 -9.29 -5.33 -6.48
C ASP A 71 -8.52 -5.90 -5.28
N SER A 72 -7.34 -6.47 -5.52
CA SER A 72 -6.52 -7.06 -4.46
C SER A 72 -5.96 -6.01 -3.52
N ALA A 73 -5.60 -4.83 -4.04
CA ALA A 73 -5.05 -3.77 -3.20
C ALA A 73 -6.09 -3.21 -2.23
N ILE A 74 -7.32 -2.98 -2.71
CA ILE A 74 -8.45 -2.54 -1.88
C ILE A 74 -8.87 -3.65 -0.92
N THR A 75 -8.94 -4.90 -1.39
CA THR A 75 -9.29 -6.05 -0.54
C THR A 75 -8.32 -6.23 0.62
N TYR A 76 -7.01 -6.12 0.37
CA TYR A 76 -6.00 -6.23 1.43
C TYR A 76 -6.20 -5.18 2.53
N LEU A 77 -6.33 -3.90 2.15
CA LEU A 77 -6.50 -2.82 3.13
C LEU A 77 -7.82 -2.92 3.91
N SER A 78 -8.90 -3.39 3.28
CA SER A 78 -10.16 -3.65 4.00
C SER A 78 -10.02 -4.69 5.12
N GLY A 79 -9.03 -5.58 5.01
CA GLY A 79 -8.76 -6.63 6.00
C GLY A 79 -7.68 -6.27 7.04
N ASP A 80 -6.77 -5.34 6.73
CA ASP A 80 -5.63 -4.98 7.57
C ASP A 80 -5.90 -3.68 8.36
N LYS A 81 -6.75 -3.79 9.38
CA LYS A 81 -7.18 -2.65 10.21
C LYS A 81 -6.03 -1.95 10.92
N ASP A 82 -5.00 -2.70 11.33
CA ASP A 82 -3.83 -2.15 12.01
C ASP A 82 -3.04 -1.26 11.05
N PHE A 83 -2.81 -1.71 9.82
CA PHE A 83 -2.11 -0.91 8.85
C PHE A 83 -2.92 0.33 8.44
N CYS A 84 -4.23 0.20 8.22
CA CYS A 84 -5.10 1.34 7.96
C CYS A 84 -5.10 2.35 9.13
N SER A 85 -5.08 1.88 10.38
CA SER A 85 -4.98 2.74 11.56
C SER A 85 -3.65 3.51 11.60
N ILE A 86 -2.54 2.86 11.20
CA ILE A 86 -1.23 3.53 11.09
C ILE A 86 -1.30 4.66 10.04
N LEU A 87 -1.79 4.37 8.84
CA LEU A 87 -1.90 5.36 7.76
C LEU A 87 -2.82 6.54 8.13
N LYS A 88 -3.93 6.26 8.83
CA LYS A 88 -4.86 7.29 9.30
C LYS A 88 -4.24 8.19 10.37
N ASN A 89 -3.51 7.61 11.31
CA ASN A 89 -2.87 8.36 12.40
C ASN A 89 -1.59 9.08 11.98
N ASP A 90 -1.00 8.69 10.84
CA ASP A 90 0.22 9.26 10.31
C ASP A 90 0.15 9.41 8.76
N PRO A 91 -0.65 10.38 8.26
CA PRO A 91 -0.86 10.57 6.82
C PRO A 91 0.40 10.93 6.04
N GLU A 92 1.45 11.42 6.72
CA GLU A 92 2.75 11.72 6.13
C GLU A 92 3.49 10.46 5.64
N LEU A 93 3.05 9.26 6.05
CA LEU A 93 3.56 7.99 5.51
C LEU A 93 3.08 7.72 4.08
N PHE A 94 1.95 8.28 3.67
CA PHE A 94 1.39 8.04 2.34
C PHE A 94 0.83 9.32 1.70
N PRO A 95 1.68 10.35 1.52
CA PRO A 95 1.26 11.65 1.03
C PRO A 95 0.83 11.56 -0.43
N MET A 96 -0.20 12.32 -0.83
CA MET A 96 -0.69 12.31 -2.22
C MET A 96 0.38 12.81 -3.21
N PHE A 97 0.95 13.99 -2.92
CA PHE A 97 1.94 14.68 -3.78
C PHE A 97 3.16 15.16 -2.97
N PRO A 98 4.05 14.25 -2.55
CA PRO A 98 5.24 14.64 -1.78
C PRO A 98 6.34 15.25 -2.67
N ASN A 99 7.14 16.14 -2.08
CA ASN A 99 8.45 16.52 -2.64
C ASN A 99 9.50 15.41 -2.45
N VAL A 100 9.40 14.66 -1.35
CA VAL A 100 10.23 13.49 -1.03
C VAL A 100 9.31 12.38 -0.58
N ASP A 101 9.28 11.27 -1.32
CA ASP A 101 8.43 10.12 -1.00
C ASP A 101 9.07 9.30 0.13
N PRO A 102 8.41 9.14 1.30
CA PRO A 102 8.97 8.40 2.43
C PRO A 102 9.25 6.92 2.10
N PHE A 103 8.55 6.35 1.12
CA PHE A 103 8.70 4.97 0.69
C PHE A 103 8.87 4.87 -0.83
N GLU A 104 9.70 5.75 -1.39
CA GLU A 104 9.95 5.90 -2.83
C GLU A 104 10.20 4.55 -3.53
N GLU A 105 11.06 3.71 -2.97
CA GLU A 105 11.43 2.43 -3.58
C GLU A 105 10.27 1.42 -3.59
N VAL A 106 9.38 1.47 -2.60
CA VAL A 106 8.16 0.66 -2.60
C VAL A 106 7.18 1.19 -3.64
N ASN A 107 6.95 2.51 -3.68
CA ASN A 107 6.01 3.12 -4.62
C ASN A 107 6.47 3.00 -6.07
N LYS A 108 7.77 3.14 -6.37
CA LYS A 108 8.35 2.87 -7.69
C LYS A 108 8.06 1.45 -8.17
N LYS A 109 8.16 0.45 -7.28
CA LYS A 109 7.84 -0.95 -7.62
C LYS A 109 6.36 -1.14 -7.96
N SER A 110 5.45 -0.42 -7.29
CA SER A 110 4.02 -0.42 -7.61
C SER A 110 3.75 0.19 -8.98
N VAL A 111 4.36 1.34 -9.29
CA VAL A 111 4.27 1.98 -10.62
C VAL A 111 4.84 1.05 -11.70
N LYS A 112 5.99 0.41 -11.46
CA LYS A 112 6.59 -0.53 -12.41
C LYS A 112 5.75 -1.77 -12.65
N MET A 113 4.99 -2.22 -11.64
CA MET A 113 4.02 -3.30 -11.81
C MET A 113 2.90 -2.91 -12.78
N LEU A 114 2.30 -1.72 -12.60
CA LEU A 114 1.31 -1.16 -13.54
C LEU A 114 1.88 -1.02 -14.96
N GLU A 115 3.07 -0.42 -15.09
CA GLU A 115 3.75 -0.24 -16.38
C GLU A 115 3.99 -1.58 -17.09
N SER A 116 4.35 -2.63 -16.35
CA SER A 116 4.58 -3.96 -16.90
C SER A 116 3.30 -4.58 -17.47
N VAL A 117 2.18 -4.43 -16.74
CA VAL A 117 0.86 -4.91 -17.20
C VAL A 117 0.42 -4.15 -18.45
N LEU A 118 0.54 -2.82 -18.46
CA LEU A 118 0.22 -2.00 -19.62
C LEU A 118 1.08 -2.37 -20.83
N SER A 119 2.40 -2.47 -20.65
CA SER A 119 3.33 -2.86 -21.72
C SER A 119 3.02 -4.25 -22.28
N ASN A 120 2.63 -5.19 -21.44
CA ASN A 120 2.21 -6.53 -21.87
C ASN A 120 0.92 -6.47 -22.69
N GLY A 121 -0.06 -5.67 -22.26
CA GLY A 121 -1.31 -5.51 -23.00
C GLY A 121 -1.16 -4.83 -24.35
N ILE A 122 -0.24 -3.86 -24.49
CA ILE A 122 0.13 -3.26 -25.78
C ILE A 122 0.73 -4.34 -26.70
N LYS A 123 1.70 -5.14 -26.20
CA LYS A 123 2.32 -6.22 -26.97
C LYS A 123 1.32 -7.29 -27.44
N LYS A 124 0.30 -7.55 -26.64
CA LYS A 124 -0.80 -8.49 -26.96
C LYS A 124 -1.88 -7.88 -27.86
N GLY A 125 -1.80 -6.58 -28.19
CA GLY A 125 -2.82 -5.86 -28.97
C GLY A 125 -4.13 -5.62 -28.22
N VAL A 126 -4.14 -5.79 -26.90
CA VAL A 126 -5.31 -5.57 -26.04
C VAL A 126 -5.48 -4.09 -25.70
N PHE A 127 -4.36 -3.38 -25.52
CA PHE A 127 -4.34 -1.93 -25.28
C PHE A 127 -3.82 -1.19 -26.51
N MET A 128 -4.30 0.04 -26.69
CA MET A 128 -3.76 0.96 -27.70
C MET A 128 -2.29 1.28 -27.43
N ASP A 129 -1.55 1.67 -28.46
CA ASP A 129 -0.18 2.14 -28.31
C ASP A 129 -0.15 3.46 -27.53
N ILE A 130 0.29 3.39 -26.28
CA ILE A 130 0.32 4.48 -25.31
C ILE A 130 1.69 4.53 -24.63
N GLU A 131 2.00 5.69 -24.04
CA GLU A 131 3.19 5.81 -23.19
C GLU A 131 2.94 5.15 -21.81
N ALA A 132 3.22 3.85 -21.74
CA ALA A 132 2.90 2.99 -20.60
C ALA A 132 3.46 3.51 -19.27
N ALA A 133 4.66 4.09 -19.26
CA ALA A 133 5.25 4.63 -18.04
C ALA A 133 4.46 5.83 -17.52
N ARG A 134 4.07 6.76 -18.41
CA ARG A 134 3.26 7.94 -18.02
C ARG A 134 1.88 7.53 -17.55
N VAL A 135 1.24 6.59 -18.26
CA VAL A 135 -0.11 6.12 -17.88
C VAL A 135 -0.07 5.36 -16.56
N ALA A 136 0.94 4.52 -16.33
CA ALA A 136 1.13 3.85 -15.04
C ALA A 136 1.26 4.84 -13.87
N HIS A 137 2.02 5.93 -14.06
CA HIS A 137 2.13 6.99 -13.06
C HIS A 137 0.78 7.65 -12.75
N ILE A 138 -0.02 7.97 -13.76
CA ILE A 138 -1.36 8.57 -13.57
C ILE A 138 -2.32 7.59 -12.90
N LEU A 139 -2.36 6.33 -13.33
CA LEU A 139 -3.18 5.29 -12.72
C LEU A 139 -2.82 5.07 -11.25
N PHE A 140 -1.52 5.06 -10.93
CA PHE A 140 -1.05 4.96 -9.55
C PHE A 140 -1.49 6.17 -8.71
N ALA A 141 -1.42 7.39 -9.27
CA ALA A 141 -1.88 8.59 -8.57
C ALA A 141 -3.40 8.57 -8.30
N ILE A 142 -4.21 8.19 -9.29
CA ILE A 142 -5.68 8.03 -9.12
C ILE A 142 -5.96 7.03 -8.00
N TYR A 143 -5.31 5.87 -8.07
CA TYR A 143 -5.44 4.83 -7.06
C TYR A 143 -5.02 5.30 -5.66
N LYS A 144 -3.90 6.01 -5.53
CA LYS A 144 -3.51 6.62 -4.25
C LYS A 144 -4.59 7.54 -3.70
N GLY A 145 -5.19 8.36 -4.55
CA GLY A 145 -6.31 9.23 -4.17
C GLY A 145 -7.48 8.43 -3.58
N LEU A 146 -7.85 7.32 -4.21
CA LEU A 146 -8.90 6.43 -3.70
C LEU A 146 -8.56 5.83 -2.33
N ILE A 147 -7.31 5.37 -2.14
CA ILE A 147 -6.86 4.84 -0.85
C ILE A 147 -6.89 5.92 0.25
N ILE A 148 -6.41 7.13 -0.06
CA ILE A 148 -6.39 8.25 0.89
C ILE A 148 -7.81 8.62 1.28
N GLU A 149 -8.69 8.85 0.30
CA GLU A 149 -10.10 9.17 0.54
C GLU A 149 -10.77 8.09 1.41
N GLY A 150 -10.58 6.83 1.01
CA GLY A 150 -11.37 5.74 1.54
C GLY A 150 -10.85 5.09 2.82
N TYR A 151 -9.57 5.23 3.16
CA TYR A 151 -8.97 4.62 4.36
C TYR A 151 -8.29 5.62 5.30
N ILE A 152 -7.82 6.77 4.80
CA ILE A 152 -7.15 7.77 5.63
C ILE A 152 -8.16 8.83 6.08
N LEU A 153 -8.99 9.33 5.17
CA LEU A 153 -9.95 10.40 5.46
C LEU A 153 -11.31 9.87 5.95
N SER A 154 -11.75 8.70 5.46
CA SER A 154 -13.01 8.07 5.89
C SER A 154 -12.95 7.54 7.34
N ASP A 155 -14.10 7.61 8.03
CA ASP A 155 -14.33 6.94 9.32
C ASP A 155 -14.90 5.52 9.17
N ASP A 156 -15.39 5.16 7.99
CA ASP A 156 -15.84 3.81 7.66
C ASP A 156 -14.75 3.05 6.88
N TYR A 157 -14.16 2.06 7.54
CA TYR A 157 -13.13 1.17 6.96
C TYR A 157 -13.64 0.33 5.78
N ASN A 158 -14.95 0.19 5.59
CA ASN A 158 -15.51 -0.52 4.44
C ASN A 158 -15.92 0.42 3.31
N PHE A 159 -15.94 1.74 3.53
CA PHE A 159 -16.40 2.72 2.55
C PHE A 159 -15.75 2.50 1.19
N LEU A 160 -14.41 2.46 1.14
CA LEU A 160 -13.73 2.31 -0.15
C LEU A 160 -14.09 1.00 -0.84
N LYS A 161 -14.07 -0.10 -0.09
CA LYS A 161 -14.33 -1.42 -0.67
C LYS A 161 -15.75 -1.49 -1.23
N THR A 162 -16.74 -1.10 -0.45
CA THR A 162 -18.15 -1.12 -0.86
C THR A 162 -18.35 -0.22 -2.08
N THR A 163 -17.96 1.05 -1.99
CA THR A 163 -18.18 2.03 -3.06
C THR A 163 -17.38 1.71 -4.32
N TYR A 164 -16.17 1.14 -4.19
CA TYR A 164 -15.38 0.71 -5.34
C TYR A 164 -16.08 -0.41 -6.13
N TYR A 165 -16.57 -1.44 -5.45
CA TYR A 165 -17.27 -2.53 -6.14
C TYR A 165 -18.63 -2.10 -6.68
N GLU A 166 -19.33 -1.18 -6.02
CA GLU A 166 -20.55 -0.55 -6.57
C GLU A 166 -20.25 0.25 -7.84
N ALA A 167 -19.22 1.10 -7.82
CA ALA A 167 -18.82 1.92 -8.97
C ALA A 167 -18.35 1.07 -10.16
N LYS A 168 -17.62 -0.03 -9.89
CA LYS A 168 -17.16 -0.98 -10.92
C LYS A 168 -18.30 -1.69 -11.65
N ASN A 169 -19.49 -1.79 -11.06
CA ASN A 169 -20.66 -2.38 -11.72
C ASN A 169 -21.38 -1.40 -12.66
N ILE A 170 -21.02 -0.11 -12.64
CA ILE A 170 -21.66 0.96 -13.40
C ILE A 170 -20.77 1.44 -14.55
N LEU A 171 -19.45 1.34 -14.40
CA LEU A 171 -18.42 1.73 -15.38
C LEU A 171 -17.93 0.54 -16.21
#